data_AF-R4UWH9-F1
#
_entry.id   AF-R4UWH9-F1
#
_cell.length_a   1.000
_cell.length_b   1.000
_cell.length_c   1.000
_cell.angle_alpha   90.00
_cell.angle_beta   90.00
_cell.angle_gamma   90.00
#
_symmetry.space_group_name_H-M   'P 1'
#
loop_
_entity.id
_entity.type
_entity.pdbx_description
1 polymer ?
#
loop_
_entity_poly.entity_id
_entity_poly.type
_entity_poly.pdbx_seq_one_letter_code
_entity_poly.pdbx_strand_id
1 'polypeptide(L)'
;MFYKRFDEINTSLNKLIKGNKTFTDAAAQFEELARTQDEENPFEYGLVALAKFGEMQCWQKVKDKQKTVRTAVKAARLFIKAATYNYTISKNLRDTWSDPLADGLQCYKIASEVLKSDGKPNLTVVLLIERGRIEKQFELFHYAGNTYEESVKLCLEKNLTLPLLFDSVFNCVDCYSRADRIDLALSVVEKVQQKIQDTPNSPHVKRLFLDLKIFKGILLLSSFKFEELVEFSKASFDENVANLFIKMGEATKGNQIVILDNLVNQTRNSAFFTEMEVDLFNRHKTLLEKSVEAAYAELAQ
;
A
#
# COMPACT_ATOMS: atom_id res chain seq x y z
N MET A 1 25.04 -25.43 -10.00
CA MET A 1 25.89 -25.58 -8.79
C MET A 1 25.26 -24.92 -7.56
N PHE A 2 24.58 -23.78 -7.71
CA PHE A 2 23.89 -23.06 -6.63
C PHE A 2 22.98 -23.94 -5.75
N TYR A 3 21.95 -24.58 -6.32
CA TYR A 3 20.96 -25.34 -5.54
C TYR A 3 21.59 -26.46 -4.70
N LYS A 4 22.57 -27.18 -5.25
CA LYS A 4 23.32 -28.19 -4.50
C LYS A 4 23.98 -27.60 -3.25
N ARG A 5 24.64 -26.44 -3.39
CA ARG A 5 25.29 -25.78 -2.25
C ARG A 5 24.28 -25.23 -1.25
N PHE A 6 23.17 -24.68 -1.74
CA PHE A 6 22.06 -24.22 -0.91
C PHE A 6 21.48 -25.36 -0.05
N ASP A 7 21.24 -26.51 -0.66
CA ASP A 7 20.72 -27.71 0.00
C ASP A 7 21.71 -28.30 1.01
N GLU A 8 23.01 -28.26 0.71
CA GLU A 8 24.08 -28.65 1.65
C GLU A 8 24.04 -27.79 2.92
N ILE A 9 23.93 -26.46 2.78
CA ILE A 9 23.85 -25.53 3.91
C ILE A 9 22.56 -25.80 4.72
N ASN A 10 21.40 -25.91 4.05
CA ASN A 10 20.13 -26.21 4.72
C ASN A 10 20.13 -27.57 5.44
N THR A 11 20.71 -28.59 4.84
CA THR A 11 20.82 -29.92 5.45
C THR A 11 21.70 -29.86 6.70
N SER A 12 22.79 -29.09 6.66
CA SER A 12 23.66 -28.88 7.83
C SER A 12 22.90 -28.21 8.99
N LEU A 13 22.01 -27.27 8.67
CA LEU A 13 21.14 -26.60 9.64
C LEU A 13 20.10 -27.52 10.26
N ASN A 14 19.79 -28.67 9.67
CA ASN A 14 18.79 -29.61 10.19
C ASN A 14 19.36 -30.69 11.13
N LYS A 15 20.68 -30.77 11.33
CA LYS A 15 21.32 -31.76 12.21
C LYS A 15 21.26 -31.37 13.71
N LEU A 16 21.36 -32.38 14.58
CA LEU A 16 20.84 -32.45 15.97
C LEU A 16 21.46 -31.52 17.04
N ILE A 17 22.50 -30.74 16.78
CA ILE A 17 23.06 -29.79 17.76
C ILE A 17 23.21 -28.42 17.09
N LYS A 18 22.35 -27.48 17.46
CA LYS A 18 22.32 -26.12 16.88
C LYS A 18 22.62 -25.11 17.99
N GLY A 19 23.78 -24.46 17.90
CA GLY A 19 24.13 -23.32 18.75
C GLY A 19 24.17 -22.02 17.94
N ASN A 20 24.30 -20.88 18.62
CA ASN A 20 24.42 -19.58 17.94
C ASN A 20 25.60 -19.54 16.95
N LYS A 21 26.70 -20.24 17.27
CA LYS A 21 27.85 -20.38 16.38
C LYS A 21 27.48 -21.08 15.06
N THR A 22 26.74 -22.20 15.14
CA THR A 22 26.27 -22.95 13.96
C THR A 22 25.46 -22.06 13.01
N PHE A 23 24.52 -21.27 13.56
CA PHE A 23 23.71 -20.36 12.74
C PHE A 23 24.53 -19.19 12.18
N THR A 24 25.50 -18.68 12.93
CA THR A 24 26.39 -17.60 12.46
C THR A 24 27.27 -18.08 11.31
N ASP A 25 27.82 -19.30 11.41
CA ASP A 25 28.65 -19.91 10.36
C ASP A 25 27.82 -20.23 9.11
N ALA A 26 26.57 -20.69 9.28
CA ALA A 26 25.65 -20.92 8.17
C ALA A 26 25.23 -19.61 7.48
N ALA A 27 24.99 -18.55 8.26
CA ALA A 27 24.70 -17.23 7.71
C ALA A 27 25.86 -16.73 6.82
N ALA A 28 27.10 -16.90 7.26
CA ALA A 28 28.28 -16.56 6.47
C ALA A 28 28.38 -17.38 5.17
N GLN A 29 28.05 -18.68 5.21
CA GLN A 29 28.02 -19.53 4.01
C GLN A 29 26.93 -19.11 3.02
N PHE A 30 25.75 -18.71 3.49
CA PHE A 30 24.70 -18.15 2.63
C PHE A 30 25.11 -16.80 2.04
N GLU A 31 25.77 -15.94 2.82
CA GLU A 31 26.30 -14.68 2.33
C GLU A 31 27.33 -14.90 1.21
N GLU A 32 28.25 -15.87 1.40
CA GLU A 32 29.23 -16.26 0.38
C GLU A 32 28.54 -16.80 -0.88
N LEU A 33 27.57 -17.70 -0.72
CA LEU A 33 26.80 -18.26 -1.83
C LEU A 33 26.11 -17.14 -2.63
N ALA A 34 25.53 -16.14 -1.96
CA ALA A 34 24.92 -14.99 -2.63
C ALA A 34 25.93 -14.20 -3.49
N ARG A 35 27.19 -14.06 -3.02
CA ARG A 35 28.26 -13.35 -3.75
C ARG A 35 28.79 -14.11 -4.96
N THR A 36 28.48 -15.40 -5.10
CA THR A 36 28.83 -16.18 -6.30
C THR A 36 27.90 -15.92 -7.49
N GLN A 37 26.82 -15.19 -7.27
CA GLN A 37 25.83 -14.82 -8.27
C GLN A 37 25.90 -13.30 -8.53
N ASP A 38 25.48 -12.87 -9.70
CA ASP A 38 25.42 -11.46 -10.09
C ASP A 38 24.11 -10.82 -9.62
N GLU A 39 24.21 -9.89 -8.66
CA GLU A 39 23.08 -9.15 -8.09
C GLU A 39 22.44 -8.16 -9.08
N GLU A 40 23.08 -7.89 -10.23
CA GLU A 40 22.54 -7.03 -11.29
C GLU A 40 21.96 -7.83 -12.47
N ASN A 41 22.19 -9.15 -12.54
CA ASN A 41 21.61 -10.02 -13.56
C ASN A 41 20.15 -10.42 -13.24
N PRO A 42 19.15 -10.06 -14.06
CA PRO A 42 17.75 -10.38 -13.81
C PRO A 42 17.41 -11.85 -13.65
N PHE A 43 18.18 -12.74 -14.29
CA PHE A 43 18.00 -14.18 -14.18
C PHE A 43 18.54 -14.76 -12.87
N GLU A 44 19.36 -14.00 -12.14
CA GLU A 44 20.02 -14.43 -10.90
C GLU A 44 19.47 -13.73 -9.65
N TYR A 45 18.65 -12.69 -9.80
CA TYR A 45 17.99 -11.99 -8.68
C TYR A 45 17.35 -12.96 -7.69
N GLY A 46 16.59 -13.95 -8.19
CA GLY A 46 15.94 -14.96 -7.35
C GLY A 46 16.91 -15.84 -6.58
N LEU A 47 18.07 -16.17 -7.17
CA LEU A 47 19.11 -16.98 -6.51
C LEU A 47 19.81 -16.18 -5.41
N VAL A 48 20.18 -14.93 -5.69
CA VAL A 48 20.76 -14.03 -4.67
C VAL A 48 19.76 -13.82 -3.53
N ALA A 49 18.49 -13.59 -3.86
CA ALA A 49 17.41 -13.42 -2.88
C ALA A 49 17.25 -14.65 -1.99
N LEU A 50 17.24 -15.85 -2.58
CA LEU A 50 17.09 -17.11 -1.86
C LEU A 50 18.25 -17.36 -0.89
N ALA A 51 19.50 -17.09 -1.30
CA ALA A 51 20.65 -17.15 -0.41
C ALA A 51 20.51 -16.14 0.75
N LYS A 52 20.10 -14.89 0.46
CA LYS A 52 19.85 -13.88 1.50
C LYS A 52 18.69 -14.23 2.42
N PHE A 53 17.68 -14.93 1.93
CA PHE A 53 16.58 -15.45 2.75
C PHE A 53 17.09 -16.51 3.74
N GLY A 54 17.92 -17.45 3.29
CA GLY A 54 18.59 -18.43 4.17
C GLY A 54 19.48 -17.76 5.22
N GLU A 55 20.24 -16.73 4.83
CA GLU A 55 21.03 -15.91 5.75
C GLU A 55 20.13 -15.25 6.83
N MET A 56 19.03 -14.62 6.41
CA MET A 56 18.06 -13.98 7.31
C MET A 56 17.49 -14.97 8.33
N GLN A 57 17.10 -16.17 7.91
CA GLN A 57 16.57 -17.20 8.81
C GLN A 57 17.58 -17.57 9.90
N CYS A 58 18.88 -17.62 9.57
CA CYS A 58 19.93 -17.85 10.55
C CYS A 58 20.02 -16.71 11.58
N TRP A 59 19.95 -15.46 11.12
CA TRP A 59 19.95 -14.28 12.02
C TRP A 59 18.74 -14.24 12.96
N GLN A 60 17.57 -14.68 12.51
CA GLN A 60 16.39 -14.84 13.36
C GLN A 60 16.62 -15.86 14.48
N LYS A 61 17.27 -16.99 14.20
CA LYS A 61 17.54 -18.05 15.19
C LYS A 61 18.50 -17.58 16.28
N VAL A 62 19.51 -16.78 15.94
CA VAL A 62 20.42 -16.16 16.94
C VAL A 62 19.87 -14.89 17.57
N LYS A 63 18.66 -14.45 17.15
CA LYS A 63 17.98 -13.24 17.64
C LYS A 63 18.75 -11.94 17.39
N ASP A 64 19.58 -11.88 16.35
CA ASP A 64 20.22 -10.64 15.92
C ASP A 64 19.22 -9.81 15.11
N LYS A 65 18.52 -8.90 15.79
CA LYS A 65 17.46 -8.07 15.18
C LYS A 65 18.00 -7.19 14.05
N GLN A 66 19.17 -6.59 14.21
CA GLN A 66 19.72 -5.65 13.23
C GLN A 66 20.10 -6.35 11.93
N LYS A 67 20.81 -7.49 12.02
CA LYS A 67 21.15 -8.29 10.85
C LYS A 67 19.91 -8.92 10.22
N THR A 68 18.94 -9.36 11.03
CA THR A 68 17.66 -9.86 10.53
C THR A 68 16.98 -8.82 9.65
N VAL A 69 16.78 -7.59 10.13
CA VAL A 69 16.10 -6.53 9.37
C VAL A 69 16.86 -6.19 8.09
N ARG A 70 18.17 -5.96 8.18
CA ARG A 70 18.99 -5.59 7.00
C ARG A 70 18.95 -6.67 5.92
N THR A 71 19.10 -7.93 6.32
CA THR A 71 19.12 -9.06 5.40
C THR A 71 17.74 -9.34 4.81
N ALA A 72 16.68 -9.24 5.63
CA ALA A 72 15.29 -9.36 5.19
C ALA A 72 14.94 -8.31 4.13
N VAL A 73 15.26 -7.03 4.36
CA VAL A 73 14.99 -5.97 3.38
C VAL A 73 15.78 -6.19 2.08
N LYS A 74 17.03 -6.65 2.17
CA LYS A 74 17.84 -6.97 0.98
C LYS A 74 17.23 -8.13 0.19
N ALA A 75 16.88 -9.24 0.86
CA ALA A 75 16.21 -10.38 0.23
C ALA A 75 14.88 -9.94 -0.41
N ALA A 76 14.07 -9.16 0.32
CA ALA A 76 12.79 -8.66 -0.16
C ALA A 76 12.94 -7.89 -1.47
N ARG A 77 13.84 -6.90 -1.53
CA ARG A 77 14.05 -6.08 -2.73
C ARG A 77 14.52 -6.90 -3.93
N LEU A 78 15.35 -7.93 -3.72
CA LEU A 78 15.81 -8.81 -4.78
C LEU A 78 14.69 -9.72 -5.30
N PHE A 79 13.89 -10.29 -4.41
CA PHE A 79 12.68 -11.04 -4.77
C PHE A 79 11.69 -10.18 -5.56
N ILE A 80 11.48 -8.92 -5.14
CA ILE A 80 10.61 -7.98 -5.86
C ILE A 80 11.19 -7.57 -7.21
N LYS A 81 12.52 -7.38 -7.33
CA LYS A 81 13.18 -7.17 -8.62
C LYS A 81 12.92 -8.35 -9.57
N ALA A 82 13.09 -9.59 -9.09
CA ALA A 82 12.81 -10.79 -9.87
C ALA A 82 11.34 -10.88 -10.30
N ALA A 83 10.40 -10.68 -9.36
CA ALA A 83 8.97 -10.67 -9.64
C ALA A 83 8.61 -9.59 -10.68
N THR A 84 9.15 -8.37 -10.54
CA THR A 84 8.86 -7.25 -11.42
C THR A 84 9.36 -7.50 -12.84
N TYR A 85 10.55 -8.08 -12.98
CA TYR A 85 11.11 -8.45 -14.29
C TYR A 85 10.19 -9.44 -15.02
N ASN A 86 9.79 -10.52 -14.35
CA ASN A 86 8.92 -11.54 -14.93
C ASN A 86 7.49 -11.02 -15.19
N TYR A 87 6.94 -10.20 -14.30
CA TYR A 87 5.65 -9.54 -14.49
C TYR A 87 5.63 -8.62 -15.72
N THR A 88 6.75 -7.93 -15.97
CA THR A 88 6.90 -7.04 -17.14
C THR A 88 6.98 -7.84 -18.44
N ILE A 89 7.60 -9.03 -18.42
CA ILE A 89 7.62 -9.94 -19.57
C ILE A 89 6.22 -10.48 -19.85
N SER A 90 5.52 -10.97 -18.82
CA SER A 90 4.15 -11.46 -18.96
C SER A 90 3.41 -11.45 -17.63
N LYS A 91 2.40 -10.57 -17.54
CA LYS A 91 1.45 -10.57 -16.42
C LYS A 91 0.68 -11.90 -16.30
N ASN A 92 0.46 -12.59 -17.42
CA ASN A 92 -0.37 -13.80 -17.47
C ASN A 92 0.38 -15.07 -17.03
N LEU A 93 1.72 -15.07 -17.02
CA LEU A 93 2.52 -16.19 -16.53
C LEU A 93 2.73 -16.09 -15.01
N ARG A 94 1.62 -16.17 -14.26
CA ARG A 94 1.58 -15.91 -12.82
C ARG A 94 2.68 -16.62 -12.04
N ASP A 95 2.88 -17.91 -12.31
CA ASP A 95 3.85 -18.76 -11.59
C ASP A 95 5.30 -18.23 -11.67
N THR A 96 5.63 -17.42 -12.68
CA THR A 96 6.98 -16.86 -12.85
C THR A 96 7.27 -15.68 -11.93
N TRP A 97 6.24 -15.00 -11.42
CA TRP A 97 6.39 -13.80 -10.61
C TRP A 97 5.66 -13.87 -9.26
N SER A 98 4.68 -14.77 -9.08
CA SER A 98 3.92 -14.87 -7.83
C SER A 98 4.74 -15.37 -6.66
N ASP A 99 5.59 -16.38 -6.88
CA ASP A 99 6.38 -16.98 -5.80
C ASP A 99 7.46 -16.02 -5.30
N PRO A 100 8.28 -15.39 -6.17
CA PRO A 100 9.18 -14.33 -5.73
C PRO A 100 8.44 -13.17 -5.07
N LEU A 101 7.27 -12.77 -5.58
CA LEU A 101 6.47 -11.71 -4.93
C LEU A 101 6.08 -12.10 -3.50
N ALA A 102 5.54 -13.31 -3.30
CA ALA A 102 5.12 -13.80 -1.99
C ALA A 102 6.30 -13.86 -1.00
N ASP A 103 7.45 -14.38 -1.43
CA ASP A 103 8.67 -14.43 -0.61
C ASP A 103 9.17 -13.03 -0.25
N GLY A 104 9.13 -12.10 -1.22
CA GLY A 104 9.49 -10.71 -1.01
C GLY A 104 8.59 -10.01 0.03
N LEU A 105 7.28 -10.15 -0.10
CA LEU A 105 6.30 -9.60 0.85
C LEU A 105 6.46 -10.20 2.25
N GLN A 106 6.75 -11.50 2.35
CA GLN A 106 7.02 -12.18 3.61
C GLN A 106 8.30 -11.64 4.28
N CYS A 107 9.35 -11.34 3.51
CA CYS A 107 10.57 -10.71 4.03
C CYS A 107 10.28 -9.30 4.59
N TYR A 108 9.48 -8.48 3.89
CA TYR A 108 9.06 -7.17 4.43
C TYR A 108 8.25 -7.33 5.73
N LYS A 109 7.35 -8.31 5.79
CA LYS A 109 6.57 -8.61 7.00
C LYS A 109 7.50 -8.92 8.18
N ILE A 110 8.45 -9.83 8.00
CA ILE A 110 9.45 -10.17 9.03
C ILE A 110 10.23 -8.92 9.48
N ALA A 111 10.74 -8.13 8.53
CA ALA A 111 11.49 -6.92 8.85
C ALA A 111 10.66 -5.91 9.66
N SER A 112 9.41 -5.68 9.25
CA SER A 112 8.49 -4.76 9.92
C SER A 112 8.12 -5.23 11.33
N GLU A 113 7.88 -6.52 11.55
CA GLU A 113 7.57 -7.11 12.86
C GLU A 113 8.76 -6.98 13.82
N VAL A 114 9.97 -7.25 13.34
CA VAL A 114 11.19 -7.07 14.15
C VAL A 114 11.34 -5.60 14.54
N LEU A 115 11.17 -4.66 13.61
CA LEU A 115 11.25 -3.21 13.92
C LEU A 115 10.17 -2.75 14.90
N LYS A 116 8.93 -3.26 14.78
CA LYS A 116 7.84 -2.99 15.74
C LYS A 116 8.25 -3.45 17.15
N SER A 117 8.75 -4.68 17.26
CA SER A 117 9.21 -5.25 18.54
C SER A 117 10.46 -4.55 19.10
N ASP A 118 11.22 -3.86 18.26
CA ASP A 118 12.42 -3.11 18.64
C ASP A 118 12.14 -1.63 18.93
N GLY A 119 10.86 -1.22 18.92
CA GLY A 119 10.48 0.15 19.22
C GLY A 119 10.92 1.15 18.16
N LYS A 120 11.01 0.75 16.89
CA LYS A 120 11.45 1.59 15.75
C LYS A 120 10.29 1.93 14.79
N PRO A 121 9.22 2.60 15.26
CA PRO A 121 7.98 2.77 14.50
C PRO A 121 8.17 3.59 13.21
N ASN A 122 9.05 4.59 13.19
CA ASN A 122 9.35 5.35 11.97
C ASN A 122 9.87 4.44 10.84
N LEU A 123 10.83 3.55 11.16
CA LEU A 123 11.38 2.62 10.19
C LEU A 123 10.34 1.56 9.79
N THR A 124 9.51 1.11 10.73
CA THR A 124 8.39 0.22 10.43
C THR A 124 7.45 0.84 9.40
N VAL A 125 7.00 2.09 9.61
CA VAL A 125 6.10 2.77 8.69
C VAL A 125 6.72 2.93 7.30
N VAL A 126 8.00 3.29 7.23
CA VAL A 126 8.72 3.37 5.94
C VAL A 126 8.69 2.03 5.20
N LEU A 127 8.95 0.91 5.89
CA LEU A 127 8.88 -0.42 5.27
C LEU A 127 7.45 -0.83 4.87
N LEU A 128 6.44 -0.47 5.68
CA LEU A 128 5.05 -0.75 5.33
C LEU A 128 4.61 0.08 4.10
N ILE A 129 5.01 1.35 4.00
CA ILE A 129 4.77 2.17 2.80
C ILE A 129 5.45 1.55 1.58
N GLU A 130 6.72 1.13 1.70
CA GLU A 130 7.43 0.46 0.61
C GLU A 130 6.69 -0.83 0.17
N ARG A 131 6.27 -1.66 1.12
CA ARG A 131 5.49 -2.87 0.87
C ARG A 131 4.14 -2.57 0.21
N GLY A 132 3.41 -1.56 0.68
CA GLY A 132 2.12 -1.17 0.11
C GLY A 132 2.24 -0.68 -1.33
N ARG A 133 3.35 -0.01 -1.68
CA ARG A 133 3.64 0.39 -3.08
C ARG A 133 3.85 -0.83 -3.97
N ILE A 134 4.54 -1.85 -3.47
CA ILE A 134 4.76 -3.11 -4.19
C ILE A 134 3.42 -3.83 -4.39
N GLU A 135 2.62 -4.01 -3.33
CA GLU A 135 1.30 -4.64 -3.44
C GLU A 135 0.42 -3.90 -4.46
N LYS A 136 0.42 -2.56 -4.45
CA LYS A 136 -0.28 -1.72 -5.44
C LYS A 136 0.25 -1.92 -6.86
N GLN A 137 1.56 -2.04 -7.07
CA GLN A 137 2.18 -2.25 -8.39
C GLN A 137 1.73 -3.56 -9.04
N PHE A 138 1.53 -4.61 -8.24
CA PHE A 138 1.00 -5.91 -8.67
C PHE A 138 -0.53 -5.98 -8.60
N GLU A 139 -1.21 -4.82 -8.54
CA GLU A 139 -2.68 -4.71 -8.56
C GLU A 139 -3.38 -5.43 -7.38
N LEU A 140 -2.67 -5.69 -6.29
CA LEU A 140 -3.18 -6.29 -5.05
C LEU A 140 -3.80 -5.23 -4.13
N PHE A 141 -4.74 -4.44 -4.66
CA PHE A 141 -5.21 -3.20 -4.05
C PHE A 141 -5.80 -3.37 -2.63
N HIS A 142 -6.55 -4.45 -2.37
CA HIS A 142 -7.08 -4.70 -1.03
C HIS A 142 -5.98 -4.97 -0.01
N TYR A 143 -4.95 -5.75 -0.38
CA TYR A 143 -3.80 -6.02 0.48
C TYR A 143 -2.96 -4.77 0.71
N ALA A 144 -2.73 -3.98 -0.34
CA ALA A 144 -2.05 -2.69 -0.24
C ALA A 144 -2.79 -1.75 0.73
N GLY A 145 -4.12 -1.67 0.64
CA GLY A 145 -4.96 -0.91 1.57
C GLY A 145 -4.77 -1.35 3.02
N ASN A 146 -4.81 -2.66 3.30
CA ASN A 146 -4.54 -3.19 4.65
C ASN A 146 -3.14 -2.83 5.16
N THR A 147 -2.12 -2.88 4.31
CA THR A 147 -0.75 -2.51 4.66
C THR A 147 -0.63 -1.02 4.97
N TYR A 148 -1.25 -0.14 4.18
CA TYR A 148 -1.27 1.29 4.46
C TYR A 148 -2.09 1.62 5.71
N GLU A 149 -3.22 0.95 5.94
CA GLU A 149 -4.01 1.13 7.16
C GLU A 149 -3.21 0.76 8.41
N GLU A 150 -2.39 -0.29 8.34
CA GLU A 150 -1.47 -0.63 9.43
C GLU A 150 -0.47 0.51 9.70
N SER A 151 0.07 1.14 8.65
CA SER A 151 0.91 2.34 8.78
C SER A 151 0.15 3.51 9.42
N VAL A 152 -1.09 3.78 9.01
CA VAL A 152 -1.95 4.81 9.60
C VAL A 152 -2.15 4.55 11.09
N LYS A 153 -2.50 3.32 11.47
CA LYS A 153 -2.69 2.91 12.86
C LYS A 153 -1.42 3.16 13.68
N LEU A 154 -0.27 2.74 13.18
CA LEU A 154 1.00 2.91 13.88
C LEU A 154 1.39 4.39 14.03
N CYS A 155 1.18 5.20 12.98
CA CYS A 155 1.38 6.65 13.02
C CYS A 155 0.53 7.30 14.12
N LEU A 156 -0.76 6.94 14.21
CA LEU A 156 -1.68 7.47 15.21
C LEU A 156 -1.37 6.96 16.64
N GLU A 157 -0.94 5.71 16.80
CA GLU A 157 -0.62 5.13 18.11
C GLU A 157 0.70 5.66 18.69
N LYS A 158 1.65 6.01 17.83
CA LYS A 158 2.99 6.47 18.23
C LYS A 158 3.18 7.97 18.03
N ASN A 159 2.13 8.70 17.66
CA ASN A 159 2.17 10.13 17.37
C ASN A 159 3.33 10.48 16.42
N LEU A 160 3.46 9.73 15.32
CA LEU A 160 4.50 9.97 14.32
C LEU A 160 4.19 11.25 13.52
N THR A 161 5.15 11.66 12.69
CA THR A 161 5.05 12.91 11.95
C THR A 161 3.86 12.91 10.99
N LEU A 162 3.18 14.06 10.89
CA LEU A 162 2.02 14.22 10.02
C LEU A 162 2.28 13.87 8.55
N PRO A 163 3.43 14.21 7.94
CA PRO A 163 3.71 13.80 6.56
C PRO A 163 3.67 12.28 6.35
N LEU A 164 4.22 11.49 7.30
CA LEU A 164 4.16 10.02 7.22
C LEU A 164 2.73 9.50 7.37
N LEU A 165 1.94 10.12 8.25
CA LEU A 165 0.54 9.79 8.43
C LEU A 165 -0.26 10.07 7.15
N PHE A 166 -0.18 11.28 6.59
CA PHE A 166 -0.92 11.65 5.40
C PHE A 166 -0.50 10.85 4.15
N ASP A 167 0.80 10.57 3.96
CA ASP A 167 1.26 9.66 2.89
C ASP A 167 0.61 8.28 3.04
N SER A 168 0.54 7.75 4.27
CA SER A 168 -0.13 6.47 4.54
C SER A 168 -1.64 6.55 4.28
N VAL A 169 -2.32 7.61 4.72
CA VAL A 169 -3.78 7.76 4.58
C VAL A 169 -4.18 7.88 3.12
N PHE A 170 -3.53 8.74 2.34
CA PHE A 170 -3.93 8.97 0.95
C PHE A 170 -3.70 7.74 0.08
N ASN A 171 -2.57 7.05 0.28
CA ASN A 171 -2.35 5.77 -0.40
C ASN A 171 -3.33 4.67 0.07
N CYS A 172 -3.73 4.68 1.35
CA CYS A 172 -4.78 3.77 1.85
C CYS A 172 -6.12 4.02 1.16
N VAL A 173 -6.54 5.29 1.06
CA VAL A 173 -7.79 5.70 0.39
C VAL A 173 -7.76 5.30 -1.07
N ASP A 174 -6.70 5.60 -1.81
CA ASP A 174 -6.57 5.21 -3.22
C ASP A 174 -6.63 3.68 -3.38
N CYS A 175 -5.91 2.91 -2.56
CA CYS A 175 -5.91 1.45 -2.65
C CYS A 175 -7.27 0.82 -2.32
N TYR A 176 -7.92 1.24 -1.24
CA TYR A 176 -9.24 0.74 -0.90
C TYR A 176 -10.30 1.15 -1.91
N SER A 177 -10.23 2.38 -2.43
CA SER A 177 -11.09 2.80 -3.53
C SER A 177 -10.85 1.95 -4.78
N ARG A 178 -9.59 1.60 -5.06
CA ARG A 178 -9.23 0.70 -6.16
C ARG A 178 -9.71 -0.75 -5.99
N ALA A 179 -9.95 -1.16 -4.76
CA ALA A 179 -10.53 -2.44 -4.40
C ALA A 179 -12.06 -2.38 -4.19
N ASP A 180 -12.71 -1.27 -4.54
CA ASP A 180 -14.13 -0.99 -4.34
C ASP A 180 -14.59 -1.16 -2.88
N ARG A 181 -13.67 -0.89 -1.93
CA ARG A 181 -13.89 -0.86 -0.47
C ARG A 181 -13.97 0.56 0.06
N ILE A 182 -14.92 1.32 -0.47
CA ILE A 182 -15.16 2.73 -0.08
C ILE A 182 -15.49 2.84 1.41
N ASP A 183 -16.15 1.82 1.97
CA ASP A 183 -16.44 1.68 3.41
C ASP A 183 -15.17 1.73 4.27
N LEU A 184 -14.13 0.96 3.88
CA LEU A 184 -12.86 0.94 4.60
C LEU A 184 -12.10 2.26 4.45
N ALA A 185 -12.07 2.82 3.23
CA ALA A 185 -11.45 4.12 2.98
C ALA A 185 -12.08 5.23 3.84
N LEU A 186 -13.41 5.28 3.92
CA LEU A 186 -14.14 6.26 4.73
C LEU A 186 -13.83 6.09 6.22
N SER A 187 -13.84 4.84 6.72
CA SER A 187 -13.52 4.53 8.11
C SER A 187 -12.12 5.02 8.52
N VAL A 188 -11.12 4.84 7.65
CA VAL A 188 -9.75 5.32 7.88
C VAL A 188 -9.71 6.84 7.97
N VAL A 189 -10.35 7.54 7.04
CA VAL A 189 -10.38 9.01 7.01
C VAL A 189 -11.07 9.57 8.25
N GLU A 190 -12.21 9.02 8.65
CA GLU A 190 -12.95 9.44 9.86
C GLU A 190 -12.12 9.24 11.12
N LYS A 191 -11.46 8.09 11.27
CA LYS A 191 -10.58 7.79 12.41
C LYS A 191 -9.42 8.78 12.52
N VAL A 192 -8.85 9.19 11.39
CA VAL A 192 -7.77 10.18 11.34
C VAL A 192 -8.30 11.56 11.74
N GLN A 193 -9.43 12.00 11.19
CA GLN A 193 -10.06 13.28 11.54
C GLN A 193 -10.43 13.37 13.02
N GLN A 194 -10.93 12.30 13.63
CA GLN A 194 -11.26 12.28 15.05
C GLN A 194 -10.04 12.43 15.96
N LYS A 195 -8.90 11.87 15.55
CA LYS A 195 -7.66 11.87 16.33
C LYS A 195 -6.81 13.12 16.16
N ILE A 196 -6.87 13.77 15.00
CA ILE A 196 -6.08 14.98 14.75
C ILE A 196 -6.99 16.22 14.90
N GLN A 197 -7.06 16.77 16.10
CA GLN A 197 -7.93 17.90 16.42
C GLN A 197 -7.27 19.27 16.19
N ASP A 198 -5.94 19.35 16.32
CA ASP A 198 -5.21 20.61 16.14
C ASP A 198 -4.72 20.76 14.69
N THR A 199 -5.14 21.83 14.04
CA THR A 199 -4.62 22.20 12.70
C THR A 199 -3.30 22.97 12.88
N PRO A 200 -2.16 22.44 12.44
CA PRO A 200 -0.88 23.12 12.60
C PRO A 200 -0.79 24.38 11.72
N ASN A 201 0.03 25.34 12.15
CA ASN A 201 0.14 26.66 11.49
C ASN A 201 0.79 26.63 10.10
N SER A 202 1.46 25.54 9.71
CA SER A 202 2.16 25.44 8.42
C SER A 202 1.18 25.38 7.24
N PRO A 203 1.38 26.20 6.18
CA PRO A 203 0.55 26.16 4.97
C PRO A 203 0.49 24.77 4.32
N HIS A 204 1.62 24.07 4.27
CA HIS A 204 1.68 22.73 3.67
C HIS A 204 0.81 21.73 4.45
N VAL A 205 0.86 21.78 5.78
CA VAL A 205 0.06 20.90 6.62
C VAL A 205 -1.43 21.26 6.49
N LYS A 206 -1.78 22.55 6.49
CA LYS A 206 -3.16 22.99 6.24
C LYS A 206 -3.73 22.41 4.94
N ARG A 207 -2.91 22.33 3.88
CA ARG A 207 -3.32 21.70 2.62
C ARG A 207 -3.61 20.21 2.80
N LEU A 208 -2.77 19.45 3.50
CA LEU A 208 -3.02 18.02 3.78
C LEU A 208 -4.33 17.78 4.55
N PHE A 209 -4.69 18.66 5.49
CA PHE A 209 -5.99 18.57 6.17
C PHE A 209 -7.17 18.89 5.25
N LEU A 210 -6.99 19.86 4.34
CA LEU A 210 -7.99 20.15 3.33
C LEU A 210 -8.17 18.96 2.39
N ASP A 211 -7.08 18.35 1.92
CA ASP A 211 -7.10 17.13 1.09
C ASP A 211 -7.83 15.99 1.82
N LEU A 212 -7.56 15.79 3.12
CA LEU A 212 -8.28 14.80 3.93
C LEU A 212 -9.79 15.06 3.98
N LYS A 213 -10.21 16.33 4.09
CA LYS A 213 -11.62 16.70 4.03
C LYS A 213 -12.20 16.46 2.63
N ILE A 214 -11.47 16.80 1.57
CA ILE A 214 -11.88 16.55 0.19
C ILE A 214 -12.08 15.06 -0.04
N PHE A 215 -11.12 14.21 0.35
CA PHE A 215 -11.26 12.75 0.29
C PHE A 215 -12.51 12.27 1.04
N LYS A 216 -12.79 12.77 2.24
CA LYS A 216 -14.04 12.45 2.96
C LYS A 216 -15.28 12.80 2.13
N GLY A 217 -15.33 14.00 1.56
CA GLY A 217 -16.44 14.42 0.69
C GLY A 217 -16.63 13.47 -0.50
N ILE A 218 -15.55 13.11 -1.18
CA ILE A 218 -15.60 12.19 -2.32
C ILE A 218 -16.05 10.78 -1.89
N LEU A 219 -15.60 10.30 -0.73
CA LEU A 219 -15.98 9.00 -0.19
C LEU A 219 -17.44 8.96 0.26
N LEU A 220 -17.98 10.04 0.84
CA LEU A 220 -19.41 10.17 1.16
C LEU A 220 -20.27 10.15 -0.11
N LEU A 221 -19.83 10.87 -1.15
CA LEU A 221 -20.44 10.83 -2.49
C LEU A 221 -20.44 9.41 -3.06
N SER A 222 -19.29 8.74 -3.02
CA SER A 222 -19.09 7.39 -3.57
C SER A 222 -19.83 6.30 -2.76
N SER A 223 -20.12 6.58 -1.48
CA SER A 223 -20.91 5.70 -0.61
C SER A 223 -22.41 6.00 -0.65
N PHE A 224 -22.87 6.90 -1.53
CA PHE A 224 -24.27 7.34 -1.64
C PHE A 224 -24.85 7.94 -0.34
N LYS A 225 -23.98 8.44 0.55
CA LYS A 225 -24.36 9.08 1.82
C LYS A 225 -24.66 10.57 1.61
N PHE A 226 -25.69 10.87 0.81
CA PHE A 226 -25.92 12.23 0.30
C PHE A 226 -26.28 13.25 1.36
N GLU A 227 -27.06 12.87 2.38
CA GLU A 227 -27.42 13.78 3.47
C GLU A 227 -26.16 14.19 4.28
N GLU A 228 -25.36 13.20 4.67
CA GLU A 228 -24.06 13.41 5.32
C GLU A 228 -23.12 14.24 4.44
N LEU A 229 -23.10 14.00 3.12
CA LEU A 229 -22.29 14.77 2.17
C LEU A 229 -22.68 16.26 2.17
N VAL A 230 -23.98 16.57 2.11
CA VAL A 230 -24.47 17.96 2.08
C VAL A 230 -24.13 18.68 3.38
N GLU A 231 -24.38 18.05 4.52
CA GLU A 231 -24.07 18.61 5.84
C GLU A 231 -22.56 18.85 5.98
N PHE A 232 -21.75 17.82 5.69
CA PHE A 232 -20.31 17.89 5.79
C PHE A 232 -19.72 18.95 4.86
N SER A 233 -20.21 19.06 3.63
CA SER A 233 -19.70 20.01 2.63
C SER A 233 -19.93 21.46 3.05
N LYS A 234 -21.13 21.77 3.54
CA LYS A 234 -21.48 23.11 4.04
C LYS A 234 -20.66 23.51 5.27
N ALA A 235 -20.32 22.54 6.13
CA ALA A 235 -19.52 22.79 7.32
C ALA A 235 -18.00 22.88 7.04
N SER A 236 -17.52 22.25 5.98
CA SER A 236 -16.08 22.00 5.78
C SER A 236 -15.42 22.85 4.70
N PHE A 237 -16.19 23.38 3.74
CA PHE A 237 -15.68 24.05 2.55
C PHE A 237 -16.27 25.44 2.35
N ASP A 238 -15.65 26.21 1.45
CA ASP A 238 -16.25 27.44 0.94
C ASP A 238 -17.49 27.15 0.08
N GLU A 239 -18.27 28.19 -0.21
CA GLU A 239 -19.53 28.07 -0.93
C GLU A 239 -19.36 27.42 -2.31
N ASN A 240 -18.27 27.72 -3.02
CA ASN A 240 -18.04 27.20 -4.36
C ASN A 240 -17.79 25.69 -4.34
N VAL A 241 -16.89 25.23 -3.47
CA VAL A 241 -16.55 23.80 -3.35
C VAL A 241 -17.71 23.03 -2.70
N ALA A 242 -18.40 23.61 -1.72
CA ALA A 242 -19.58 23.01 -1.13
C ALA A 242 -20.69 22.80 -2.18
N ASN A 243 -20.99 23.82 -2.99
CA ASN A 243 -21.98 23.74 -4.06
C ASN A 243 -21.60 22.73 -5.14
N LEU A 244 -20.31 22.57 -5.44
CA LEU A 244 -19.83 21.54 -6.36
C LEU A 244 -20.16 20.13 -5.83
N PHE A 245 -19.83 19.82 -4.57
CA PHE A 245 -20.15 18.53 -3.98
C PHE A 245 -21.66 18.26 -3.91
N ILE A 246 -22.45 19.28 -3.57
CA ILE A 246 -23.92 19.17 -3.54
C ILE A 246 -24.46 18.83 -4.94
N LYS A 247 -24.04 19.57 -5.97
CA LYS A 247 -24.43 19.31 -7.37
C LYS A 247 -24.01 17.92 -7.85
N MET A 248 -22.81 17.46 -7.47
CA MET A 248 -22.36 16.11 -7.77
C MET A 248 -23.23 15.04 -7.09
N GLY A 249 -23.64 15.29 -5.84
CA GLY A 249 -24.58 14.43 -5.11
C GLY A 249 -25.95 14.35 -5.79
N GLU A 250 -26.50 15.49 -6.20
CA GLU A 250 -27.77 15.57 -6.94
C GLU A 250 -27.69 14.85 -8.30
N ALA A 251 -26.62 15.10 -9.06
CA ALA A 251 -26.39 14.44 -10.34
C ALA A 251 -26.24 12.92 -10.18
N THR A 252 -25.54 12.47 -9.13
CA THR A 252 -25.39 11.04 -8.81
C THR A 252 -26.75 10.44 -8.44
N LYS A 253 -27.53 11.08 -7.57
CA LYS A 253 -28.87 10.62 -7.16
C LYS A 253 -29.85 10.53 -8.33
N GLY A 254 -29.73 11.44 -9.30
CA GLY A 254 -30.54 11.47 -10.52
C GLY A 254 -30.00 10.63 -11.68
N ASN A 255 -28.91 9.86 -11.49
CA ASN A 255 -28.20 9.13 -12.55
C ASN A 255 -27.86 10.00 -13.78
N GLN A 256 -27.57 11.28 -13.56
CA GLN A 256 -27.30 12.26 -14.61
C GLN A 256 -25.82 12.22 -15.03
N ILE A 257 -25.42 11.13 -15.70
CA ILE A 257 -24.02 10.85 -16.06
C ILE A 257 -23.35 12.02 -16.80
N VAL A 258 -24.04 12.64 -17.77
CA VAL A 258 -23.50 13.76 -18.56
C VAL A 258 -23.22 14.98 -17.69
N ILE A 259 -24.08 15.26 -16.70
CA ILE A 259 -23.88 16.37 -15.77
C ILE A 259 -22.71 16.05 -14.84
N LEU A 260 -22.63 14.81 -14.35
CA LEU A 260 -21.52 14.36 -13.52
C LEU A 260 -20.18 14.47 -14.26
N ASP A 261 -20.12 14.05 -15.53
CA ASP A 261 -18.92 14.17 -16.37
C ASP A 261 -18.45 15.63 -16.51
N ASN A 262 -19.38 16.55 -16.78
CA ASN A 262 -19.07 17.98 -16.85
C ASN A 262 -18.51 18.51 -15.51
N LEU A 263 -19.08 18.09 -14.38
CA LEU A 263 -18.60 18.49 -13.06
C LEU A 263 -17.20 17.92 -12.76
N VAL A 264 -16.91 16.67 -13.17
CA VAL A 264 -15.56 16.08 -13.03
C VAL A 264 -14.54 16.76 -13.94
N ASN A 265 -14.94 17.18 -15.15
CA ASN A 265 -14.07 17.98 -16.01
C ASN A 265 -13.79 19.38 -15.41
N GLN A 266 -14.75 19.98 -14.71
CA GLN A 266 -14.53 21.22 -13.96
C GLN A 266 -13.51 21.04 -12.83
N THR A 267 -13.54 19.92 -12.09
CA THR A 267 -12.56 19.67 -11.02
C THR A 267 -11.14 19.48 -11.56
N ARG A 268 -11.00 18.82 -12.71
CA ARG A 268 -9.72 18.68 -13.40
C ARG A 268 -9.12 20.02 -13.81
N ASN A 269 -9.95 20.98 -14.23
CA ASN A 269 -9.51 22.28 -14.72
C ASN A 269 -9.30 23.34 -13.64
N SER A 270 -9.77 23.12 -12.41
CA SER A 270 -9.78 24.16 -11.36
C SER A 270 -8.44 24.34 -10.63
N ALA A 271 -7.45 23.46 -10.85
CA ALA A 271 -6.18 23.37 -10.12
C ALA A 271 -6.32 23.25 -8.57
N PHE A 272 -7.55 23.19 -8.05
CA PHE A 272 -7.84 23.08 -6.63
C PHE A 272 -7.73 21.65 -6.12
N PHE A 273 -8.08 20.67 -6.97
CA PHE A 273 -8.04 19.25 -6.67
C PHE A 273 -6.73 18.63 -7.13
N THR A 274 -6.23 17.67 -6.36
CA THR A 274 -5.07 16.85 -6.74
C THR A 274 -5.47 15.81 -7.78
N GLU A 275 -4.49 15.26 -8.50
CA GLU A 275 -4.72 14.18 -9.47
C GLU A 275 -5.40 12.96 -8.83
N MET A 276 -5.01 12.60 -7.61
CA MET A 276 -5.61 11.48 -6.87
C MET A 276 -7.09 11.71 -6.51
N GLU A 277 -7.47 12.94 -6.17
CA GLU A 277 -8.86 13.31 -5.90
C GLU A 277 -9.70 13.28 -7.19
N VAL A 278 -9.14 13.78 -8.29
CA VAL A 278 -9.77 13.74 -9.62
C VAL A 278 -9.95 12.30 -10.11
N ASP A 279 -8.97 11.43 -9.89
CA ASP A 279 -9.05 9.99 -10.20
C ASP A 279 -10.19 9.31 -9.43
N LEU A 280 -10.38 9.68 -8.16
CA LEU A 280 -11.44 9.11 -7.34
C LEU A 280 -12.83 9.55 -7.83
N PHE A 281 -12.99 10.82 -8.22
CA PHE A 281 -14.21 11.29 -8.89
C PHE A 281 -14.49 10.54 -10.19
N ASN A 282 -13.47 10.33 -11.03
CA ASN A 282 -13.60 9.58 -12.29
C ASN A 282 -14.00 8.11 -12.03
N ARG A 283 -13.46 7.51 -10.97
CA ARG A 283 -13.83 6.16 -10.59
C ARG A 283 -15.29 6.05 -10.17
N HIS A 284 -15.77 6.98 -9.32
CA HIS A 284 -17.19 7.06 -8.96
C HIS A 284 -18.08 7.16 -10.20
N LYS A 285 -17.75 8.06 -11.13
CA LYS A 285 -18.46 8.21 -12.41
C LYS A 285 -18.50 6.88 -13.19
N THR A 286 -17.35 6.22 -13.35
CA THR A 286 -17.23 4.96 -14.09
C THR A 286 -18.06 3.83 -13.46
N LEU A 287 -18.10 3.76 -12.13
CA LEU A 287 -18.91 2.77 -11.41
C LEU A 287 -20.41 3.07 -11.57
N LEU A 288 -20.81 4.33 -11.53
CA LEU A 288 -22.19 4.74 -11.76
C LEU A 288 -22.64 4.43 -13.20
N GLU A 289 -21.80 4.73 -14.19
CA GLU A 289 -22.03 4.40 -15.61
C GLU A 289 -22.32 2.91 -15.79
N LYS A 290 -21.43 2.04 -15.26
CA LYS A 290 -21.60 0.58 -15.33
C LYS A 290 -22.87 0.10 -14.64
N SER A 291 -23.23 0.70 -13.50
CA SER A 291 -24.43 0.35 -12.75
C SER A 291 -25.70 0.69 -13.55
N VAL A 292 -25.73 1.87 -14.17
CA VAL A 292 -26.84 2.32 -15.02
C VAL A 292 -26.97 1.45 -16.27
N GLU A 293 -25.85 1.14 -16.94
CA GLU A 293 -25.84 0.23 -18.09
C GLU A 293 -26.38 -1.17 -17.75
N ALA A 294 -25.95 -1.74 -16.62
CA ALA A 294 -26.44 -3.03 -16.15
C ALA A 294 -27.94 -3.01 -15.88
N ALA A 295 -28.44 -1.97 -15.21
CA ALA A 295 -29.87 -1.81 -14.94
C ALA A 295 -30.72 -1.72 -16.22
N TYR A 296 -30.24 -1.03 -17.25
CA TYR A 296 -30.93 -0.99 -18.56
C TYR A 296 -30.88 -2.32 -19.30
N ALA A 297 -29.78 -3.07 -19.20
CA ALA A 297 -29.67 -4.38 -19.81
C ALA A 297 -30.64 -5.40 -19.18
N GLU A 298 -30.85 -5.32 -17.86
CA GLU A 298 -31.84 -6.16 -17.15
C GLU A 298 -33.29 -5.79 -17.54
N LEU A 299 -33.60 -4.51 -17.76
CA LEU A 299 -34.93 -4.07 -18.20
C LEU A 299 -35.27 -4.47 -19.65
N ALA A 300 -34.27 -4.84 -20.45
CA ALA A 300 -34.42 -5.25 -21.84
C ALA A 300 -34.58 -6.78 -22.03
N GLN A 301 -34.48 -7.56 -20.95
CA GLN A 301 -34.69 -9.02 -20.92
C GLN A 301 -36.11 -9.37 -20.44
#